data_AF-A0A920VIP5-F1
#
_entry.id   AF-A0A920VIP5-F1
#
_cell.length_a   1.000
_cell.length_b   1.000
_cell.length_c   1.000
_cell.angle_alpha   90.00
_cell.angle_beta   90.00
_cell.angle_gamma   90.00
#
_symmetry.space_group_name_H-M   'P 1'
#
loop_
_entity.id
_entity.type
_entity.pdbx_description
1 polymer ?
#
loop_
_entity_poly.entity_id
_entity_poly.type
_entity_poly.pdbx_seq_one_letter_code
_entity_poly.pdbx_strand_id
1 'polypeptide(L)'
;MDEGWTRWLLEEHGFSFSNLRTADVHAGDLRDRYDVIVLPSERPGSLMNGFEAGSVPPRYEGGLGQEGIRELDQFVRAGGTLVCMSASSDLCIDELHLPVSNATRGLARSEFFSSGSIFQVRVDTEHPVMAGMPQLGKIFFDRSPVFSMEEGFEGSVIAAYAKEGSPLLSGYLLGEEHLQGQAAAVDVHHGDGHVILLGFRPQWRGQPRGTFRVLFNAALFHGSVARNATGTEGFWER
;
A
#
# COMPACT_ATOMS: atom_id res chain seq x y z
N MET A 1 -10.96 9.02 8.24
CA MET A 1 -9.73 8.65 8.94
C MET A 1 -9.64 7.13 8.91
N ASP A 2 -8.84 6.60 7.98
CA ASP A 2 -8.66 5.16 7.80
C ASP A 2 -7.76 4.55 8.90
N GLU A 3 -6.82 5.35 9.41
CA GLU A 3 -5.88 5.01 10.50
C GLU A 3 -6.55 4.37 11.72
N GLY A 4 -7.70 4.89 12.16
CA GLY A 4 -8.38 4.36 13.34
C GLY A 4 -8.82 2.91 13.18
N TRP A 5 -9.13 2.47 11.96
CA TRP A 5 -9.41 1.06 11.67
C TRP A 5 -8.14 0.21 11.65
N THR A 6 -7.00 0.76 11.21
CA THR A 6 -5.69 0.11 11.32
C THR A 6 -5.38 -0.17 12.76
N ARG A 7 -5.45 0.88 13.58
CA ARG A 7 -5.14 0.81 15.00
C ARG A 7 -6.03 -0.19 15.71
N TRP A 8 -7.35 -0.09 15.51
CA TRP A 8 -8.31 -1.01 16.10
C TRP A 8 -8.01 -2.47 15.72
N LEU A 9 -7.69 -2.73 14.45
CA LEU A 9 -7.43 -4.09 13.99
C LEU A 9 -6.15 -4.67 14.62
N LEU A 10 -5.08 -3.88 14.69
CA LEU A 10 -3.81 -4.26 15.31
C LEU A 10 -3.97 -4.51 16.82
N GLU A 11 -4.70 -3.63 17.53
CA GLU A 11 -5.01 -3.78 18.96
C GLU A 11 -5.80 -5.07 19.22
N GLU A 12 -6.86 -5.32 18.45
CA GLU A 12 -7.72 -6.51 18.59
C GLU A 12 -6.95 -7.82 18.40
N HIS A 13 -5.87 -7.81 17.61
CA HIS A 13 -5.07 -8.99 17.31
C HIS A 13 -3.73 -9.02 18.08
N GLY A 14 -3.54 -8.13 19.07
CA GLY A 14 -2.40 -8.18 19.99
C GLY A 14 -1.07 -7.71 19.40
N PHE A 15 -1.10 -6.94 18.31
CA PHE A 15 0.12 -6.35 17.76
C PHE A 15 0.65 -5.25 18.68
N SER A 16 1.95 -5.26 18.91
CA SER A 16 2.65 -4.13 19.53
C SER A 16 3.02 -3.12 18.44
N PHE A 17 2.50 -1.90 18.53
CA PHE A 17 2.81 -0.83 17.58
C PHE A 17 2.93 0.50 18.33
N SER A 18 3.53 1.47 17.66
CA SER A 18 3.59 2.86 18.11
C SER A 18 2.87 3.74 17.09
N ASN A 19 2.12 4.73 17.57
CA ASN A 19 1.54 5.74 16.68
C ASN A 19 2.64 6.71 16.24
N LEU A 20 2.92 6.74 14.94
CA LEU A 20 3.89 7.66 14.36
C LEU A 20 3.18 8.96 13.96
N ARG A 21 3.56 10.09 14.57
CA ARG A 21 3.03 11.41 14.22
C ARG A 21 3.99 12.15 13.29
N THR A 22 3.50 13.19 12.64
CA THR A 22 4.31 14.09 11.80
C THR A 22 5.60 14.56 12.50
N ALA A 23 5.48 15.01 13.75
CA ALA A 23 6.65 15.44 14.53
C ALA A 23 7.65 14.31 14.80
N ASP A 24 7.18 13.07 14.95
CA ASP A 24 8.06 11.92 15.11
C ASP A 24 8.78 11.59 13.80
N VAL A 25 8.15 11.81 12.65
CA VAL A 25 8.79 11.69 11.32
C VAL A 25 9.87 12.76 11.16
N HIS A 26 9.54 14.02 11.43
CA HIS A 26 10.50 15.14 11.34
C HIS A 26 11.66 15.04 12.33
N ALA A 27 11.48 14.33 13.45
CA ALA A 27 12.57 14.06 14.38
C ALA A 27 13.66 13.16 13.79
N GLY A 28 13.39 12.46 12.68
CA GLY A 28 14.35 11.59 12.00
C GLY A 28 14.63 10.29 12.75
N ASP A 29 15.78 9.68 12.42
CA ASP A 29 16.26 8.40 13.00
C ASP A 29 15.17 7.31 13.03
N LEU A 30 14.37 7.26 11.97
CA LEU A 30 13.23 6.36 11.88
C LEU A 30 13.67 4.90 11.90
N ARG A 31 14.79 4.57 11.25
CA ARG A 31 15.27 3.19 11.16
C ARG A 31 15.75 2.63 12.50
N ASP A 32 16.22 3.50 13.40
CA ASP A 32 16.65 3.11 14.74
C ASP A 32 15.46 2.80 15.66
N ARG A 33 14.27 3.31 15.32
CA ARG A 33 13.06 3.20 16.14
C ARG A 33 12.01 2.25 15.57
N TYR A 34 12.00 2.07 14.26
CA TYR A 34 10.98 1.33 13.53
C TYR A 34 11.62 0.37 12.53
N ASP A 35 11.00 -0.78 12.35
CA ASP A 35 11.34 -1.71 11.29
C ASP A 35 10.37 -1.60 10.10
N VAL A 36 9.08 -1.37 10.41
CA VAL A 36 8.00 -1.22 9.44
C VAL A 36 7.19 0.02 9.77
N ILE A 37 6.91 0.84 8.76
CA ILE A 37 5.98 1.98 8.85
C ILE A 37 4.78 1.71 7.94
N VAL A 38 3.57 1.80 8.49
CA VAL A 38 2.33 1.59 7.74
C VAL A 38 1.64 2.94 7.51
N LEU A 39 1.49 3.33 6.26
CA LEU A 39 0.72 4.50 5.85
C LEU A 39 -0.72 4.10 5.52
N PRO A 40 -1.71 4.57 6.32
CA PRO A 40 -3.12 4.30 6.06
C PRO A 40 -3.57 4.94 4.74
N SER A 41 -4.76 4.56 4.27
CA SER A 41 -5.30 5.09 3.02
C SER A 41 -5.79 6.53 3.17
N GLU A 42 -4.84 7.45 3.14
CA GLU A 42 -5.07 8.89 3.13
C GLU A 42 -4.53 9.48 1.82
N ARG A 43 -5.17 10.54 1.33
CA ARG A 43 -4.82 11.15 0.04
C ARG A 43 -3.47 11.88 0.13
N PRO A 44 -2.71 12.00 -0.98
CA PRO A 44 -1.41 12.70 -0.98
C PRO A 44 -1.48 14.10 -0.36
N GLY A 45 -2.46 14.92 -0.77
CA GLY A 45 -2.62 16.27 -0.21
C GLY A 45 -2.91 16.31 1.29
N SER A 46 -3.63 15.32 1.82
CA SER A 46 -3.90 15.22 3.27
C SER A 46 -2.64 14.82 4.05
N LEU A 47 -1.85 13.89 3.51
CA LEU A 47 -0.59 13.46 4.14
C LEU A 47 0.47 14.56 4.08
N MET A 48 0.57 15.29 2.97
CA MET A 48 1.56 16.35 2.78
C MET A 48 1.26 17.60 3.59
N ASN A 49 0.00 18.06 3.55
CA ASN A 49 -0.36 19.35 4.16
C ASN A 49 -0.91 19.20 5.58
N GLY A 50 -1.52 18.04 5.90
CA GLY A 50 -2.17 17.79 7.18
C GLY A 50 -3.28 18.79 7.50
N PHE A 51 -3.41 19.12 8.78
CA PHE A 51 -4.40 20.07 9.26
C PHE A 51 -3.85 21.50 9.28
N GLU A 52 -4.69 22.46 8.90
CA GLU A 52 -4.35 23.89 8.93
C GLU A 52 -4.11 24.38 10.36
N ALA A 53 -3.19 25.33 10.53
CA ALA A 53 -2.89 25.92 11.83
C ALA A 53 -4.16 26.53 12.47
N GLY A 54 -4.41 26.21 13.74
CA GLY A 54 -5.59 26.64 14.49
C GLY A 54 -6.86 25.82 14.22
N SER A 55 -6.87 24.88 13.28
CA SER A 55 -8.05 24.02 13.01
C SER A 55 -8.15 22.82 13.97
N VAL A 56 -7.03 22.44 14.58
CA VAL A 56 -6.88 21.32 15.52
C VAL A 56 -5.91 21.72 16.64
N PRO A 57 -5.84 20.99 17.78
CA PRO A 57 -4.80 21.23 18.77
C PRO A 57 -3.39 21.24 18.15
N PRO A 58 -2.47 22.13 18.58
CA PRO A 58 -1.18 22.37 17.91
C PRO A 58 -0.36 21.12 17.59
N ARG A 59 -0.43 20.09 18.45
CA ARG A 59 0.25 18.80 18.26
C ARG A 59 -0.23 17.97 17.05
N TYR A 60 -1.31 18.37 16.39
CA TYR A 60 -1.89 17.71 15.23
C TYR A 60 -1.89 18.60 13.97
N GLU A 61 -1.36 19.81 14.06
CA GLU A 61 -1.25 20.72 12.92
C GLU A 61 -0.13 20.26 11.98
N GLY A 62 -0.29 20.56 10.69
CA GLY A 62 0.70 20.26 9.65
C GLY A 62 0.69 18.80 9.19
N GLY A 63 1.35 18.57 8.06
CA GLY A 63 1.55 17.26 7.46
C GLY A 63 3.03 16.94 7.29
N LEU A 64 3.33 15.84 6.62
CA LEU A 64 4.69 15.37 6.40
C LEU A 64 5.55 16.43 5.71
N GLY A 65 5.00 17.14 4.72
CA GLY A 65 5.76 18.03 3.86
C GLY A 65 6.99 17.35 3.22
N GLN A 66 7.82 18.15 2.56
CA GLN A 66 9.00 17.62 1.87
C GLN A 66 10.11 17.16 2.83
N GLU A 67 10.09 17.60 4.08
CA GLU A 67 11.01 17.10 5.10
C GLU A 67 10.62 15.69 5.54
N GLY A 68 9.35 15.45 5.87
CA GLY A 68 8.90 14.12 6.29
C GLY A 68 9.02 13.08 5.18
N ILE A 69 8.81 13.47 3.92
CA ILE A 69 9.07 12.61 2.76
C ILE A 69 10.54 12.18 2.69
N ARG A 70 11.49 13.11 2.89
CA ARG A 70 12.93 12.78 2.88
C ARG A 70 13.28 11.79 4.00
N GLU A 71 12.70 11.95 5.17
CA GLU A 71 12.90 11.01 6.29
C GLU A 71 12.33 9.62 5.98
N LEU A 72 11.16 9.54 5.34
CA LEU A 72 10.59 8.26 4.88
C LEU A 72 11.44 7.61 3.77
N ASP A 73 11.94 8.40 2.82
CA ASP A 73 12.85 7.91 1.77
C ASP A 73 14.14 7.34 2.39
N GLN A 74 14.75 8.08 3.33
CA GLN A 74 15.95 7.63 4.04
C GLN A 74 15.67 6.36 4.87
N PHE A 75 14.53 6.29 5.54
CA PHE A 75 14.11 5.11 6.30
C PHE A 75 14.08 3.85 5.43
N VAL A 76 13.44 3.93 4.26
CA VAL A 76 13.35 2.79 3.34
C VAL A 76 14.73 2.45 2.79
N ARG A 77 15.49 3.45 2.32
CA ARG A 77 16.84 3.23 1.78
C ARG A 77 17.80 2.59 2.79
N ALA A 78 17.60 2.83 4.08
CA ALA A 78 18.35 2.22 5.18
C ALA A 78 17.87 0.80 5.57
N GLY A 79 17.03 0.16 4.75
CA GLY A 79 16.55 -1.20 4.98
C GLY A 79 15.28 -1.30 5.83
N GLY A 80 14.52 -0.20 5.93
CA GLY A 80 13.17 -0.19 6.48
C GLY A 80 12.12 -0.65 5.46
N THR A 81 10.94 -1.02 5.95
CA THR A 81 9.80 -1.36 5.10
C THR A 81 8.68 -0.33 5.24
N LEU A 82 8.29 0.28 4.13
CA LEU A 82 7.17 1.21 4.06
C LEU A 82 5.96 0.53 3.41
N VAL A 83 4.84 0.44 4.12
CA VAL A 83 3.60 -0.17 3.61
C VAL A 83 2.60 0.93 3.30
N CYS A 84 2.29 1.15 2.02
CA CYS A 84 1.32 2.15 1.56
C CYS A 84 -0.01 1.48 1.19
N MET A 85 -1.10 1.84 1.89
CA MET A 85 -2.44 1.30 1.63
C MET A 85 -3.27 2.21 0.74
N SER A 86 -3.73 1.68 -0.39
CA SER A 86 -4.61 2.34 -1.36
C SER A 86 -4.13 3.76 -1.67
N ALA A 87 -4.83 4.80 -1.22
CA ALA A 87 -4.59 6.19 -1.63
C ALA A 87 -3.20 6.74 -1.23
N SER A 88 -2.56 6.21 -0.17
CA SER A 88 -1.21 6.64 0.19
C SER A 88 -0.15 6.13 -0.77
N SER A 89 -0.44 5.08 -1.55
CA SER A 89 0.48 4.56 -2.57
C SER A 89 0.80 5.59 -3.64
N ASP A 90 -0.18 6.42 -4.04
CA ASP A 90 0.05 7.48 -5.03
C ASP A 90 1.09 8.50 -4.54
N LEU A 91 1.08 8.84 -3.24
CA LEU A 91 2.09 9.71 -2.65
C LEU A 91 3.47 9.04 -2.66
N CYS A 92 3.53 7.77 -2.23
CA CYS A 92 4.77 7.02 -2.16
C CYS A 92 5.41 6.87 -3.55
N ILE A 93 4.61 6.58 -4.57
CA ILE A 93 5.06 6.50 -5.97
C ILE A 93 5.70 7.82 -6.41
N ASP A 94 4.99 8.93 -6.24
CA ASP A 94 5.41 10.23 -6.78
C ASP A 94 6.64 10.77 -6.04
N GLU A 95 6.63 10.74 -4.71
CA GLU A 95 7.62 11.42 -3.89
C GLU A 95 8.93 10.60 -3.74
N LEU A 96 8.84 9.27 -3.70
CA LEU A 96 10.03 8.39 -3.66
C LEU A 96 10.53 8.04 -5.08
N HIS A 97 9.86 8.54 -6.12
CA HIS A 97 10.20 8.31 -7.52
C HIS A 97 10.28 6.82 -7.87
N LEU A 98 9.29 6.04 -7.40
CA LEU A 98 9.27 4.61 -7.62
C LEU A 98 8.98 4.30 -9.10
N PRO A 99 9.59 3.26 -9.69
CA PRO A 99 9.35 2.83 -11.07
C PRO A 99 8.02 2.07 -11.23
N VAL A 100 6.94 2.66 -10.73
CA VAL A 100 5.57 2.14 -10.76
C VAL A 100 4.64 3.31 -11.03
N SER A 101 3.63 3.14 -11.87
CA SER A 101 2.59 4.15 -12.12
C SER A 101 1.21 3.64 -11.73
N ASN A 102 0.26 4.56 -11.57
CA ASN A 102 -1.15 4.21 -11.38
C ASN A 102 -1.87 4.25 -12.74
N ALA A 103 -2.16 3.08 -13.30
CA ALA A 103 -2.77 2.88 -14.62
C ALA A 103 -4.15 3.52 -14.78
N THR A 104 -4.83 3.83 -13.67
CA THR A 104 -6.16 4.48 -13.68
C THR A 104 -6.11 5.96 -13.34
N ARG A 105 -4.93 6.52 -13.09
CA ARG A 105 -4.75 7.94 -12.78
C ARG A 105 -5.07 8.79 -14.00
N GLY A 106 -5.88 9.82 -13.81
CA GLY A 106 -6.25 10.77 -14.86
C GLY A 106 -7.39 10.33 -15.79
N LEU A 107 -7.83 9.07 -15.70
CA LEU A 107 -9.01 8.61 -16.43
C LEU A 107 -10.27 9.34 -15.96
N ALA A 108 -11.14 9.70 -16.90
CA ALA A 108 -12.43 10.25 -16.57
C ALA A 108 -13.30 9.18 -15.91
N ARG A 109 -14.22 9.61 -15.04
CA ARG A 109 -15.17 8.68 -14.38
C ARG A 109 -16.10 7.94 -15.35
N SER A 110 -16.22 8.42 -16.59
CA SER A 110 -16.94 7.77 -17.67
C SER A 110 -16.12 6.69 -18.38
N GLU A 111 -14.80 6.68 -18.20
CA GLU A 111 -13.88 5.70 -18.76
C GLU A 111 -13.60 4.60 -17.72
N PHE A 112 -13.26 5.00 -16.50
CA PHE A 112 -13.02 4.07 -15.40
C PHE A 112 -13.73 4.50 -14.13
N PHE A 113 -14.52 3.60 -13.54
CA PHE A 113 -15.09 3.82 -12.22
C PHE A 113 -15.42 2.52 -11.50
N SER A 114 -14.87 2.38 -10.29
CA SER A 114 -15.38 1.42 -9.31
C SER A 114 -15.23 1.98 -7.90
N SER A 115 -16.26 1.76 -7.09
CA SER A 115 -16.31 2.15 -5.68
C SER A 115 -17.09 1.09 -4.93
N GLY A 116 -16.51 0.57 -3.85
CA GLY A 116 -17.17 -0.37 -2.95
C GLY A 116 -17.49 -1.72 -3.59
N SER A 117 -16.55 -2.28 -4.35
CA SER A 117 -16.70 -3.54 -5.07
C SER A 117 -15.74 -4.62 -4.55
N ILE A 118 -16.09 -5.88 -4.76
CA ILE A 118 -15.24 -7.03 -4.48
C ILE A 118 -14.65 -7.51 -5.80
N PHE A 119 -13.33 -7.50 -5.90
CA PHE A 119 -12.59 -8.00 -7.06
C PHE A 119 -11.85 -9.29 -6.74
N GLN A 120 -11.72 -10.15 -7.75
CA GLN A 120 -10.80 -11.28 -7.74
C GLN A 120 -9.45 -10.86 -8.30
N VAL A 121 -8.38 -11.29 -7.63
CA VAL A 121 -7.00 -11.12 -8.06
C VAL A 121 -6.25 -12.44 -7.96
N ARG A 122 -5.27 -12.65 -8.83
CA ARG A 122 -4.23 -13.66 -8.65
C ARG A 122 -3.27 -13.17 -7.57
N VAL A 123 -2.85 -14.06 -6.68
CA VAL A 123 -1.96 -13.74 -5.56
C VAL A 123 -0.75 -14.66 -5.61
N ASP A 124 0.43 -14.09 -5.41
CA ASP A 124 1.66 -14.85 -5.25
C ASP A 124 1.77 -15.36 -3.81
N THR A 125 1.35 -16.60 -3.57
CA THR A 125 1.23 -17.16 -2.21
C THR A 125 2.57 -17.47 -1.56
N GLU A 126 3.66 -17.51 -2.34
CA GLU A 126 5.01 -17.75 -1.84
C GLU A 126 5.65 -16.48 -1.27
N HIS A 127 5.19 -15.30 -1.71
CA HIS A 127 5.69 -14.04 -1.16
C HIS A 127 5.26 -13.87 0.30
N PRO A 128 6.16 -13.52 1.26
CA PRO A 128 5.83 -13.46 2.68
C PRO A 128 4.63 -12.56 3.02
N VAL A 129 4.51 -11.39 2.37
CA VAL A 129 3.37 -10.46 2.54
C VAL A 129 2.03 -11.13 2.18
N MET A 130 2.04 -12.06 1.24
CA MET A 130 0.84 -12.76 0.75
C MET A 130 0.68 -14.16 1.34
N ALA A 131 1.55 -14.56 2.26
CA ALA A 131 1.53 -15.88 2.88
C ALA A 131 0.14 -16.22 3.46
N GLY A 132 -0.37 -17.39 3.08
CA GLY A 132 -1.67 -17.89 3.49
C GLY A 132 -2.86 -17.31 2.72
N MET A 133 -2.69 -16.36 1.80
CA MET A 133 -3.77 -15.98 0.88
C MET A 133 -4.09 -17.15 -0.08
N PRO A 134 -5.35 -17.29 -0.56
CA PRO A 134 -5.63 -18.19 -1.67
C PRO A 134 -5.04 -17.63 -2.98
N GLN A 135 -4.65 -18.51 -3.90
CA GLN A 135 -4.14 -18.12 -5.23
C GLN A 135 -5.10 -17.19 -6.00
N LEU A 136 -6.41 -17.36 -5.80
CA LEU A 136 -7.46 -16.45 -6.25
C LEU A 136 -7.99 -15.68 -5.04
N GLY A 137 -7.34 -14.56 -4.74
CA GLY A 137 -7.67 -13.64 -3.67
C GLY A 137 -8.91 -12.80 -3.98
N LYS A 138 -9.61 -12.39 -2.92
CA LYS A 138 -10.76 -11.48 -3.00
C LYS A 138 -10.42 -10.21 -2.24
N ILE A 139 -10.40 -9.09 -2.93
CA ILE A 139 -10.03 -7.78 -2.37
C ILE A 139 -11.21 -6.83 -2.42
N PHE A 140 -11.26 -5.89 -1.48
CA PHE A 140 -12.23 -4.80 -1.50
C PHE A 140 -11.62 -3.58 -2.19
N PHE A 141 -12.20 -3.20 -3.33
CA PHE A 141 -11.78 -2.07 -4.14
C PHE A 141 -12.71 -0.88 -3.92
N ASP A 142 -12.15 0.29 -3.60
CA ASP A 142 -12.91 1.54 -3.57
C ASP A 142 -12.02 2.71 -3.98
N ARG A 143 -12.09 3.04 -5.28
CA ARG A 143 -11.29 4.10 -5.92
C ARG A 143 -9.80 3.96 -5.56
N SER A 144 -9.33 2.73 -5.56
CA SER A 144 -7.96 2.38 -5.20
C SER A 144 -7.06 2.43 -6.44
N PRO A 145 -5.75 2.70 -6.29
CA PRO A 145 -4.83 2.68 -7.41
C PRO A 145 -4.69 1.27 -7.99
N VAL A 146 -4.36 1.21 -9.27
CA VAL A 146 -4.03 -0.01 -10.01
C VAL A 146 -2.64 0.20 -10.60
N PHE A 147 -1.71 -0.70 -10.35
CA PHE A 147 -0.30 -0.44 -10.60
C PHE A 147 0.16 -1.01 -11.94
N SER A 148 0.90 -0.20 -12.70
CA SER A 148 1.67 -0.62 -13.87
C SER A 148 3.16 -0.50 -13.59
N MET A 149 3.95 -1.46 -14.04
CA MET A 149 5.41 -1.46 -13.82
C MET A 149 6.07 -0.62 -14.91
N GLU A 150 6.99 0.26 -14.51
CA GLU A 150 7.75 1.10 -15.43
C GLU A 150 9.16 0.56 -15.65
N GLU A 151 9.89 1.17 -16.59
CA GLU A 151 11.30 0.85 -16.81
C GLU A 151 12.12 1.07 -15.53
N GLY A 152 13.02 0.12 -15.22
CA GLY A 152 13.82 0.15 -14.00
C GLY A 152 13.13 -0.40 -12.75
N PHE A 153 11.94 -1.01 -12.90
CA PHE A 153 11.30 -1.72 -11.78
C PHE A 153 12.17 -2.86 -11.25
N GLU A 154 12.52 -2.78 -9.97
CA GLU A 154 13.14 -3.85 -9.19
C GLU A 154 12.21 -4.22 -8.03
N GLY A 155 11.88 -5.50 -7.91
CA GLY A 155 10.95 -5.99 -6.90
C GLY A 155 10.10 -7.15 -7.40
N SER A 156 8.88 -7.27 -6.87
CA SER A 156 7.97 -8.36 -7.20
C SER A 156 6.51 -7.89 -7.26
N VAL A 157 5.79 -8.28 -8.30
CA VAL A 157 4.33 -8.17 -8.30
C VAL A 157 3.76 -9.30 -7.45
N ILE A 158 3.01 -8.95 -6.39
CA ILE A 158 2.55 -9.92 -5.39
C ILE A 158 1.03 -10.15 -5.45
N ALA A 159 0.30 -9.28 -6.14
CA ALA A 159 -1.06 -9.56 -6.60
C ALA A 159 -1.34 -8.88 -7.95
N ALA A 160 -2.07 -9.57 -8.82
CA ALA A 160 -2.36 -9.13 -10.19
C ALA A 160 -3.82 -9.40 -10.57
N TYR A 161 -4.40 -8.51 -11.37
CA TYR A 161 -5.67 -8.78 -12.04
C TYR A 161 -5.46 -9.77 -13.19
N ALA A 162 -6.50 -10.51 -13.55
CA ALA A 162 -6.43 -11.40 -14.72
C ALA A 162 -6.16 -10.59 -16.00
N LYS A 163 -5.46 -11.19 -16.97
CA LYS A 163 -5.18 -10.55 -18.27
C LYS A 163 -6.41 -10.37 -19.14
N GLU A 164 -7.45 -11.16 -18.89
CA GLU A 164 -8.69 -11.15 -19.64
C GLU A 164 -9.88 -11.37 -18.71
N GLY A 165 -11.03 -10.85 -19.12
CA GLY A 165 -12.29 -10.95 -18.38
C GLY A 165 -12.42 -9.95 -17.24
N SER A 166 -13.56 -10.00 -16.57
CA SER A 166 -13.88 -9.09 -15.48
C SER A 166 -13.30 -9.57 -14.16
N PRO A 167 -12.58 -8.73 -13.40
CA PRO A 167 -12.23 -9.06 -12.02
C PRO A 167 -13.43 -8.91 -11.07
N LEU A 168 -14.56 -8.33 -11.51
CA LEU A 168 -15.71 -8.04 -10.66
C LEU A 168 -16.40 -9.33 -10.18
N LEU A 169 -16.40 -9.54 -8.85
CA LEU A 169 -17.23 -10.57 -8.20
C LEU A 169 -18.55 -10.00 -7.67
N SER A 170 -18.53 -8.75 -7.19
CA SER A 170 -19.70 -8.08 -6.64
C SER A 170 -19.51 -6.56 -6.63
N GLY A 171 -20.58 -5.80 -6.91
CA GLY A 171 -20.57 -4.34 -6.94
C GLY A 171 -20.70 -3.79 -8.36
N TYR A 172 -19.96 -2.71 -8.65
CA TYR A 172 -20.00 -2.02 -9.93
C TYR A 172 -18.59 -1.74 -10.45
N LEU A 173 -18.37 -2.06 -11.71
CA LEU A 173 -17.13 -1.78 -12.44
C LEU A 173 -17.47 -1.25 -13.83
N LEU A 174 -16.86 -0.12 -14.17
CA LEU A 174 -16.79 0.44 -15.51
C LEU A 174 -15.31 0.53 -15.92
N GLY A 175 -14.98 0.13 -17.14
CA GLY A 175 -13.62 0.16 -17.69
C GLY A 175 -12.73 -0.98 -17.20
N GLU A 176 -13.20 -2.23 -17.31
CA GLU A 176 -12.45 -3.39 -16.79
C GLU A 176 -11.11 -3.64 -17.50
N GLU A 177 -11.00 -3.21 -18.77
CA GLU A 177 -9.78 -3.24 -19.58
C GLU A 177 -8.61 -2.47 -18.93
N HIS A 178 -8.90 -1.47 -18.09
CA HIS A 178 -7.88 -0.71 -17.37
C HIS A 178 -7.29 -1.48 -16.17
N LEU A 179 -7.94 -2.56 -15.74
CA LEU A 179 -7.38 -3.45 -14.71
C LEU A 179 -6.67 -4.66 -15.33
N GLN A 180 -7.03 -5.06 -16.54
CA GLN A 180 -6.58 -6.32 -17.12
C GLN A 180 -5.05 -6.37 -17.26
N GLY A 181 -4.46 -7.41 -16.67
CA GLY A 181 -3.01 -7.59 -16.64
C GLY A 181 -2.25 -6.55 -15.82
N GLN A 182 -2.94 -5.72 -15.02
CA GLN A 182 -2.34 -4.76 -14.11
C GLN A 182 -2.16 -5.34 -12.70
N ALA A 183 -1.30 -4.71 -11.90
CA ALA A 183 -0.97 -5.17 -10.56
C ALA A 183 -1.93 -4.57 -9.52
N ALA A 184 -2.36 -5.41 -8.58
CA ALA A 184 -3.16 -5.02 -7.43
C ALA A 184 -2.31 -4.81 -6.17
N ALA A 185 -1.11 -5.40 -6.11
CA ALA A 185 -0.14 -5.16 -5.05
C ALA A 185 1.27 -5.49 -5.53
N VAL A 186 2.26 -4.74 -5.04
CA VAL A 186 3.65 -4.79 -5.49
C VAL A 186 4.58 -4.59 -4.29
N ASP A 187 5.67 -5.35 -4.24
CA ASP A 187 6.84 -5.07 -3.43
C ASP A 187 7.90 -4.40 -4.31
N VAL A 188 8.27 -3.16 -4.01
CA VAL A 188 9.28 -2.39 -4.74
C VAL A 188 10.56 -2.34 -3.90
N HIS A 189 11.69 -2.76 -4.47
CA HIS A 189 12.99 -2.55 -3.85
C HIS A 189 13.39 -1.08 -3.98
N HIS A 190 13.83 -0.48 -2.87
CA HIS A 190 14.23 0.93 -2.85
C HIS A 190 15.39 1.15 -1.89
N GLY A 191 16.60 1.26 -2.43
CA GLY A 191 17.82 1.16 -1.62
C GLY A 191 17.94 -0.24 -1.01
N ASP A 192 18.24 -0.33 0.29
CA ASP A 192 18.36 -1.61 1.00
C ASP A 192 17.01 -2.13 1.56
N GLY A 193 15.92 -1.39 1.34
CA GLY A 193 14.60 -1.68 1.92
C GLY A 193 13.50 -1.85 0.87
N HIS A 194 12.27 -1.83 1.35
CA HIS A 194 11.09 -2.23 0.58
C HIS A 194 9.97 -1.20 0.70
N VAL A 195 9.26 -0.95 -0.40
CA VAL A 195 7.98 -0.26 -0.42
C VAL A 195 6.88 -1.23 -0.87
N ILE A 196 6.01 -1.61 0.06
CA ILE A 196 4.85 -2.45 -0.22
C ILE A 196 3.68 -1.55 -0.62
N LEU A 197 3.32 -1.57 -1.90
CA LEU A 197 2.19 -0.84 -2.44
C LEU A 197 0.97 -1.77 -2.51
N LEU A 198 -0.10 -1.43 -1.79
CA LEU A 198 -1.34 -2.20 -1.80
C LEU A 198 -2.44 -1.40 -2.48
N GLY A 199 -2.91 -1.86 -3.64
CA GLY A 199 -3.99 -1.25 -4.44
C GLY A 199 -5.38 -1.50 -3.86
N PHE A 200 -5.46 -1.72 -2.55
CA PHE A 200 -6.66 -1.94 -1.77
C PHE A 200 -6.37 -1.67 -0.29
N ARG A 201 -7.41 -1.65 0.54
CA ARG A 201 -7.27 -1.56 2.00
C ARG A 201 -7.51 -2.94 2.62
N PRO A 202 -6.46 -3.67 3.04
CA PRO A 202 -6.63 -5.02 3.59
C PRO A 202 -7.56 -5.07 4.79
N GLN A 203 -7.67 -3.97 5.54
CA GLN A 203 -8.47 -3.87 6.75
C GLN A 203 -9.85 -3.26 6.58
N TRP A 204 -10.21 -2.77 5.38
CA TRP A 204 -11.32 -1.82 5.15
C TRP A 204 -12.47 -1.89 6.17
N ARG A 205 -12.55 -0.88 7.05
CA ARG A 205 -13.58 -0.76 8.11
C ARG A 205 -13.75 -1.98 9.03
N GLY A 206 -12.71 -2.77 9.22
CA GLY A 206 -12.73 -3.99 10.03
C GLY A 206 -13.58 -5.12 9.44
N GLN A 207 -13.89 -5.11 8.15
CA GLN A 207 -14.80 -6.09 7.52
C GLN A 207 -14.11 -7.23 6.77
N PRO A 208 -13.13 -7.00 5.86
CA PRO A 208 -12.61 -8.04 4.99
C PRO A 208 -11.58 -8.92 5.72
N ARG A 209 -12.04 -9.82 6.58
CA ARG A 209 -11.20 -10.76 7.35
C ARG A 209 -10.27 -11.60 6.48
N GLY A 210 -10.64 -11.83 5.21
CA GLY A 210 -9.80 -12.54 4.25
C GLY A 210 -8.45 -11.87 4.01
N THR A 211 -8.44 -10.53 3.94
CA THR A 211 -7.26 -9.73 3.60
C THR A 211 -6.51 -9.19 4.81
N PHE A 212 -7.03 -9.32 6.04
CA PHE A 212 -6.31 -8.88 7.26
C PHE A 212 -4.90 -9.48 7.35
N ARG A 213 -4.75 -10.74 6.93
CA ARG A 213 -3.45 -11.42 6.89
C ARG A 213 -2.40 -10.67 6.07
N VAL A 214 -2.80 -9.99 4.99
CA VAL A 214 -1.88 -9.20 4.16
C VAL A 214 -1.30 -8.05 4.96
N LEU A 215 -2.12 -7.35 5.76
CA LEU A 215 -1.65 -6.29 6.64
C LEU A 215 -0.77 -6.83 7.77
N PHE A 216 -1.15 -7.95 8.36
CA PHE A 216 -0.36 -8.59 9.43
C PHE A 216 1.01 -9.05 8.94
N ASN A 217 1.05 -9.72 7.80
CA ASN A 217 2.29 -10.15 7.17
C ASN A 217 3.16 -8.94 6.79
N ALA A 218 2.57 -7.89 6.22
CA ALA A 218 3.28 -6.66 5.89
C ALA A 218 3.84 -5.96 7.15
N ALA A 219 3.10 -5.94 8.26
CA ALA A 219 3.56 -5.38 9.54
C ALA A 219 4.74 -6.16 10.17
N LEU A 220 4.94 -7.41 9.74
CA LEU A 220 6.04 -8.29 10.17
C LEU A 220 7.10 -8.46 9.07
N PHE A 221 6.97 -7.74 7.96
CA PHE A 221 7.88 -7.85 6.83
C PHE A 221 9.09 -6.95 7.05
N HIS A 222 10.10 -7.47 7.75
CA HIS A 222 11.36 -6.75 7.98
C HIS A 222 12.53 -7.73 8.20
N GLY A 223 13.74 -7.18 8.36
CA GLY A 223 14.92 -7.96 8.73
C GLY A 223 15.24 -9.06 7.72
N SER A 224 15.44 -10.30 8.19
CA SER A 224 15.75 -11.44 7.31
C SER A 224 14.58 -11.89 6.44
N VAL A 225 13.34 -11.60 6.84
CA VAL A 225 12.16 -11.95 6.03
C VAL A 225 12.13 -11.07 4.79
N ALA A 226 12.29 -9.75 4.96
CA ALA A 226 12.31 -8.80 3.84
C ALA A 226 13.52 -9.03 2.92
N ARG A 227 14.74 -9.09 3.48
CA ARG A 227 15.98 -9.26 2.68
C ARG A 227 16.03 -10.51 1.82
N ASN A 228 15.35 -11.58 2.23
CA ASN A 228 15.33 -12.84 1.51
C ASN A 228 14.04 -13.03 0.69
N ALA A 229 13.12 -12.06 0.73
CA ALA A 229 11.88 -12.16 -0.01
C ALA A 229 12.16 -12.07 -1.50
N THR A 230 11.67 -13.05 -2.22
CA THR A 230 11.62 -13.04 -3.68
C THR A 230 10.22 -13.45 -4.08
N GLY A 231 9.59 -12.74 -5.01
CA GLY A 231 8.38 -13.22 -5.65
C GLY A 231 8.64 -14.51 -6.43
N THR A 232 7.57 -15.22 -6.76
CA THR A 232 7.64 -16.38 -7.64
C THR A 232 8.03 -15.93 -9.04
N GLU A 233 9.14 -16.45 -9.56
CA GLU A 233 9.57 -16.20 -10.94
C GLU A 233 8.43 -16.52 -11.94
N GLY A 234 8.22 -15.65 -12.91
CA GLY A 234 7.13 -15.84 -13.88
C GLY A 234 5.73 -15.58 -13.32
N PHE A 235 5.58 -15.08 -12.08
CA PHE A 235 4.24 -14.80 -11.52
C PHE A 235 3.49 -13.77 -12.34
N TRP A 236 4.16 -12.67 -12.71
CA TRP A 236 3.53 -11.56 -13.41
C TRP A 236 3.18 -11.89 -14.87
N GLU A 237 4.03 -12.67 -15.53
CA GLU A 237 3.87 -13.06 -16.93
C GLU A 237 2.79 -14.13 -17.15
N ARG A 238 2.20 -14.68 -16.08
CA ARG A 238 1.09 -15.64 -16.17
C ARG A 238 -0.25 -14.92 -16.35
#